data_AF-A0A938B329-F1
#
_entry.id   AF-A0A938B329-F1
#
_cell.length_a   1.000
_cell.length_b   1.000
_cell.length_c   1.000
_cell.angle_alpha   90.00
_cell.angle_beta   90.00
_cell.angle_gamma   90.00
#
_symmetry.space_group_name_H-M   'P 1'
#
loop_
_entity.id
_entity.type
_entity.pdbx_description
1 polymer ?
#
loop_
_entity_poly.entity_id
_entity_poly.type
_entity_poly.pdbx_seq_one_letter_code
_entity_poly.pdbx_strand_id
1 'polypeptide(L)' 'MIGYHGFCQSKHLQAHQGLNVAQIARELTLDPRTVAYWMAQDHFRPRTPRPSTSQRDP' A
#
# COMPACT_ATOMS: atom_id res chain seq x y z
N MET A 1 -5.76 3.85 3.51
CA MET A 1 -5.48 2.47 3.04
C MET A 1 -4.87 2.61 1.66
N ILE A 2 -3.64 2.14 1.42
CA ILE A 2 -3.03 2.28 0.09
C ILE A 2 -3.71 1.28 -0.85
N GLY A 3 -4.15 1.75 -2.01
CA GLY A 3 -4.55 0.85 -3.09
C GLY A 3 -3.33 0.21 -3.74
N TYR A 4 -3.55 -0.82 -4.55
CA TYR A 4 -2.50 -1.44 -5.36
C TYR A 4 -1.74 -0.40 -6.20
N HIS A 5 -2.47 0.58 -6.76
CA HIS A 5 -1.88 1.67 -7.54
C HIS A 5 -0.87 2.51 -6.74
N GLY A 6 -1.20 2.91 -5.51
CA GLY A 6 -0.29 3.66 -4.66
C GLY A 6 0.95 2.85 -4.25
N PHE A 7 0.79 1.53 -4.06
CA PHE A 7 1.91 0.63 -3.80
C PHE A 7 2.84 0.54 -5.01
N CYS A 8 2.32 0.23 -6.20
CA CYS A 8 3.11 0.18 -7.43
C CYS A 8 3.81 1.51 -7.71
N GLN A 9 3.13 2.64 -7.50
CA GLN A 9 3.72 3.95 -7.74
C GLN A 9 4.81 4.29 -6.72
N SER A 10 4.65 3.91 -5.45
CA SER A 10 5.73 4.07 -4.46
C SER A 10 6.99 3.28 -4.82
N LYS A 11 6.85 2.02 -5.26
CA LYS A 11 7.98 1.19 -5.73
C LYS A 11 8.61 1.77 -7.01
N HIS A 12 7.81 2.26 -7.95
CA HIS A 12 8.29 2.90 -9.17
C HIS A 12 9.08 4.17 -8.86
N LEU A 13 8.55 5.06 -8.02
CA LEU A 13 9.22 6.30 -7.60
C LEU A 13 10.52 6.03 -6.83
N GLN A 14 10.55 4.99 -5.99
CA GLN A 14 11.78 4.58 -5.31
C GLN A 14 12.82 4.05 -6.30
N ALA A 15 12.42 3.19 -7.24
CA ALA A 15 13.34 2.57 -8.20
C ALA A 15 13.84 3.55 -9.27
N HIS A 16 12.96 4.42 -9.79
CA HIS A 16 13.31 5.38 -10.83
C HIS A 16 13.93 6.67 -10.30
N GLN A 17 13.52 7.14 -9.11
CA GLN A 17 13.95 8.45 -8.59
C GLN A 17 14.75 8.36 -7.29
N GLY A 18 14.88 7.17 -6.68
CA GLY A 18 15.60 7.03 -5.40
C GLY A 18 14.94 7.77 -4.24
N LEU A 19 13.65 8.10 -4.37
CA LEU A 19 12.95 8.92 -3.38
C LEU A 19 12.75 8.17 -2.07
N ASN A 20 12.92 8.90 -0.96
CA ASN A 20 12.67 8.36 0.37
C ASN A 20 11.16 8.29 0.67
N VAL A 21 10.80 7.45 1.63
CA VAL A 21 9.42 7.22 2.09
C VAL A 21 8.65 8.53 2.33
N ALA A 22 9.28 9.52 2.96
CA ALA A 22 8.67 10.82 3.24
C ALA A 22 8.38 11.63 1.97
N GLN A 23 9.23 11.53 0.93
CA GLN A 23 9.02 12.23 -0.34
C GLN A 23 7.91 11.54 -1.14
N ILE A 24 7.94 10.22 -1.22
CA ILE A 24 6.89 9.42 -1.86
C ILE A 24 5.52 9.68 -1.20
N ALA A 25 5.51 9.81 0.13
CA ALA A 25 4.30 10.15 0.88
C ALA A 25 3.75 11.54 0.51
N ARG A 26 4.62 12.55 0.34
CA ARG A 26 4.20 13.88 -0.10
C ARG A 26 3.68 13.87 -1.54
N GLU A 27 4.37 13.18 -2.45
CA GLU A 27 3.96 13.06 -3.85
C GLU A 27 2.60 12.36 -4.00
N LEU A 28 2.39 11.28 -3.25
CA LEU A 28 1.13 10.52 -3.27
C LEU A 28 0.05 11.13 -2.37
N THR A 29 0.34 12.22 -1.63
CA THR A 29 -0.52 12.77 -0.58
C THR A 29 -1.01 11.69 0.39
N LEU A 30 -0.09 10.79 0.76
CA LEU A 30 -0.30 9.68 1.67
C LEU A 30 0.41 9.90 3.00
N ASP A 31 0.00 9.14 4.01
CA ASP A 31 0.68 9.16 5.29
C ASP A 31 2.04 8.45 5.20
N PRO A 32 3.14 9.08 5.64
CA PRO A 32 4.47 8.50 5.58
C PRO A 32 4.59 7.20 6.40
N ARG A 33 3.79 7.03 7.46
CA ARG A 33 3.75 5.75 8.21
C ARG A 33 3.13 4.64 7.38
N THR A 34 2.14 4.97 6.55
CA THR A 34 1.53 4.03 5.61
C THR A 34 2.58 3.60 4.58
N VAL A 35 3.25 4.56 3.94
CA VAL A 35 4.29 4.24 2.96
C VAL A 35 5.43 3.45 3.60
N ALA A 36 5.90 3.82 4.80
CA ALA A 36 6.93 3.07 5.53
C ALA A 36 6.54 1.61 5.78
N TYR A 37 5.31 1.40 6.27
CA TYR A 37 4.75 0.09 6.53
C TYR A 37 4.67 -0.78 5.27
N TRP A 38 4.29 -0.18 4.14
CA TRP A 38 4.21 -0.89 2.85
C TRP A 38 5.57 -1.11 2.20
N MET A 39 6.53 -0.21 2.42
CA MET A 39 7.90 -0.35 1.92
C MET A 39 8.68 -1.42 2.69
N ALA A 40 8.37 -1.60 3.97
CA ALA A 40 8.86 -2.73 4.77
C ALA A 40 8.22 -4.07 4.36
N GLN A 41 7.08 -4.05 3.65
CA GLN A 41 6.50 -5.25 3.07
C GLN A 41 7.05 -5.49 1.66
N ASP A 42 7.43 -6.74 1.41
CA ASP A 42 7.96 -7.14 0.11
C ASP A 42 6.85 -7.12 -0.96
N HIS A 43 5.66 -7.61 -0.60
CA HIS A 43 4.52 -7.78 -1.52
C HIS A 43 3.27 -7.04 -1.03
N PHE A 44 2.47 -6.51 -1.97
CA PHE A 44 1.16 -5.94 -1.68
C PHE A 44 0.19 -7.04 -1.23
N ARG A 45 -0.02 -7.17 0.09
CA ARG A 45 -1.11 -7.96 0.65
C ARG A 45 -2.28 -7.03 1.01
N PRO A 46 -3.32 -6.94 0.17
CA PRO A 46 -4.54 -6.28 0.60
C PRO A 46 -5.00 -7.00 1.88
N ARG A 47 -5.33 -6.24 2.93
CA ARG A 47 -6.03 -6.81 4.10
C ARG A 47 -7.33 -7.37 3.55
N THR A 48 -7.35 -8.67 3.27
CA THR A 48 -8.58 -9.37 2.94
C THR A 48 -9.52 -9.10 4.11
N PRO A 49 -10.62 -8.34 3.94
CA PRO A 49 -11.63 -8.33 4.96
C PRO A 49 -12.05 -9.78 5.09
N ARG A 50 -11.77 -10.36 6.26
CA ARG A 50 -12.13 -11.74 6.58
C ARG A 50 -13.58 -11.91 6.12
N PRO A 51 -13.91 -12.85 5.22
CA PRO A 51 -15.29 -13.03 4.84
C PRO A 51 -16.03 -13.37 6.13
N SER A 52 -16.86 -12.44 6.61
CA SER A 52 -17.85 -12.77 7.62
C SER A 52 -18.69 -13.85 6.98
N THR A 53 -18.57 -15.06 7.50
CA THR A 53 -19.39 -16.23 7.22
C THR A 53 -20.85 -15.82 7.11
N SER A 54 -21.30 -15.45 5.91
CA SER A 54 -22.71 -15.42 5.58
C SER A 54 -23.00 -16.77 4.99
N GLN A 55 -23.27 -17.71 5.90
CA GLN A 55 -24.08 -18.87 5.65
C GLN A 55 -25.42 -18.36 5.10
N ARG A 56 -25.53 -18.23 3.77
CA ARG A 56 -26.82 -18.22 3.07
C ARG A 56 -26.97 -19.61 2.49
N ASP A 57 -27.66 -20.44 3.25
CA ASP A 57 -28.26 -21.69 2.84
C ASP A 57 -29.74 -21.37 2.50
N PRO A 58 -30.24 -21.66 1.29
CA PRO A 58 -31.66 -21.76 1.02
C PRO A 58 -32.23 -23.16 1.31
#